data_AF-A0A0T6B1U1-F1
#
_entry.id   AF-A0A0T6B1U1-F1
#
_cell.length_a   1.000
_cell.length_b   1.000
_cell.length_c   1.000
_cell.angle_alpha   90.00
_cell.angle_beta   90.00
_cell.angle_gamma   90.00
#
_symmetry.space_group_name_H-M   'P 1'
#
loop_
_entity.id
_entity.type
_entity.pdbx_description
1 polymer ?
#
loop_
_entity_poly.entity_id
_entity_poly.type
_entity_poly.pdbx_seq_one_letter_code
_entity_poly.pdbx_strand_id
1 'polypeptide(L)'
;MENYKKGKNVEEPLIKENIPINELPENFLWMQVRGGSKIRNLLSLAMEVFSEKQYVVWTGFGQSVGKAITCAEIMKREYKQPLHQITRICYRLYVKYSTYTNEQNSFF
;
A
#
# COMPACT_ATOMS: atom_id res chain seq x y z
N MET A 1 4.35 35.52 0.04
CA MET A 1 5.00 34.28 -0.44
C MET A 1 5.06 33.33 0.74
N GLU A 2 4.50 32.12 0.61
CA GLU A 2 4.53 31.13 1.71
C GLU A 2 5.90 30.44 1.76
N ASN A 3 6.70 30.80 2.77
CA ASN A 3 8.07 30.31 2.97
C ASN A 3 8.08 28.97 3.73
N TYR A 4 7.64 27.89 3.09
CA TYR A 4 7.81 26.54 3.63
C TYR A 4 8.60 25.65 2.69
N LYS A 5 9.57 24.90 3.25
CA LYS A 5 10.22 23.79 2.56
C LYS A 5 9.47 22.52 2.94
N LYS A 6 8.81 21.90 1.97
CA LYS A 6 8.03 20.66 2.17
C LYS A 6 8.96 19.59 2.73
N GLY A 7 8.74 19.20 3.99
CA GLY A 7 9.59 18.21 4.65
C GLY A 7 9.27 16.78 4.19
N LYS A 8 10.12 15.85 4.64
CA LYS A 8 10.01 14.44 4.29
C LYS A 8 8.82 13.83 5.01
N ASN A 9 8.05 13.09 4.25
CA ASN A 9 6.95 12.28 4.74
C ASN A 9 7.50 10.94 5.27
N VAL A 10 7.25 10.62 6.54
CA VAL A 10 7.64 9.34 7.13
C VAL A 10 6.37 8.50 7.33
N GLU A 11 6.23 7.46 6.51
CA GLU A 11 5.19 6.46 6.69
C GLU A 11 5.57 5.48 7.79
N GLU A 12 4.60 5.04 8.58
CA GLU A 12 4.75 3.90 9.48
C GLU A 12 5.27 2.68 8.68
N PRO A 13 6.27 1.92 9.20
CA PRO A 13 6.79 0.77 8.49
C PRO A 13 5.69 -0.27 8.24
N LEU A 14 5.66 -0.82 7.02
CA LEU A 14 4.76 -1.92 6.71
C LEU A 14 5.40 -3.22 7.16
N ILE A 15 4.95 -3.71 8.31
CA ILE A 15 5.29 -5.01 8.88
C ILE A 15 4.06 -5.93 8.84
N LYS A 16 4.27 -7.26 8.79
CA LYS A 16 3.18 -8.23 8.60
C LYS A 16 2.22 -8.24 9.80
N GLU A 17 2.75 -7.97 10.98
CA GLU A 17 2.05 -7.92 12.26
C GLU A 17 0.99 -6.81 12.29
N ASN A 18 1.15 -5.78 11.45
CA ASN A 18 0.22 -4.66 11.34
C ASN A 18 -0.92 -4.91 10.34
N ILE A 19 -0.99 -6.08 9.69
CA ILE A 19 -2.09 -6.40 8.78
C ILE A 19 -3.35 -6.69 9.63
N PRO A 20 -4.44 -5.92 9.49
CA PRO A 20 -5.62 -6.01 10.36
C PRO A 20 -6.57 -7.15 9.95
N ILE A 21 -6.01 -8.31 9.60
CA ILE A 21 -6.75 -9.52 9.23
C ILE A 21 -6.36 -10.59 10.25
N ASN A 22 -7.31 -10.96 11.12
CA ASN A 22 -7.11 -12.03 12.09
C ASN A 22 -6.89 -13.36 11.36
N GLU A 23 -6.07 -14.24 11.95
CA GLU A 23 -5.84 -15.61 11.47
C GLU A 23 -5.32 -15.68 10.02
N LEU A 24 -4.50 -14.69 9.62
CA LEU A 24 -3.85 -14.74 8.33
C LEU A 24 -2.87 -15.93 8.28
N PRO A 25 -2.88 -16.74 7.20
CA PRO A 25 -1.94 -17.85 7.05
C PRO A 25 -0.49 -17.38 7.11
N GLU A 26 0.44 -18.20 7.58
CA GLU A 26 1.86 -17.82 7.66
C GLU A 26 2.49 -17.63 6.26
N ASN A 27 2.10 -18.48 5.31
CA ASN A 27 2.59 -18.45 3.94
C ASN A 27 1.58 -17.76 3.01
N PHE A 28 1.73 -16.45 2.86
CA PHE A 28 0.96 -15.66 1.90
C PHE A 28 1.87 -14.76 1.07
N LEU A 29 1.41 -14.40 -0.13
CA LEU A 29 2.01 -13.33 -0.91
C LEU A 29 1.48 -11.97 -0.44
N TRP A 30 2.36 -11.09 0.01
CA TRP A 30 1.97 -9.73 0.38
C TRP A 30 2.28 -8.74 -0.74
N MET A 31 1.24 -8.18 -1.35
CA MET A 31 1.33 -7.20 -2.43
C MET A 31 0.99 -5.80 -1.91
N GLN A 32 2.01 -4.95 -1.84
CA GLN A 32 1.88 -3.55 -1.42
C GLN A 32 1.69 -2.65 -2.64
N VAL A 33 0.46 -2.23 -2.89
CA VAL A 33 0.11 -1.35 -3.99
C VAL A 33 0.38 0.10 -3.59
N ARG A 34 1.20 0.79 -4.39
CA ARG A 34 1.63 2.17 -4.18
C ARG A 34 1.25 3.04 -5.37
N GLY A 35 1.45 4.35 -5.25
CA GLY A 35 1.20 5.31 -6.32
C GLY A 35 1.93 4.96 -7.64
N GLY A 36 3.19 4.52 -7.55
CA GLY A 36 4.00 4.10 -8.71
C GLY A 36 3.76 2.68 -9.21
N SER A 37 2.92 1.88 -8.55
CA SER A 37 2.72 0.49 -8.93
C SER A 37 2.02 0.38 -10.29
N LYS A 38 2.57 -0.49 -11.14
CA LYS A 38 1.99 -0.90 -12.43
C LYS A 38 1.15 -2.15 -12.21
N ILE A 39 -0.17 -2.04 -12.44
CA ILE A 39 -1.14 -3.12 -12.19
C ILE A 39 -0.74 -4.41 -12.91
N ARG A 40 -0.33 -4.33 -14.19
CA ARG A 40 0.09 -5.51 -14.96
C ARG A 40 1.22 -6.28 -14.29
N ASN A 41 2.26 -5.58 -13.83
CA ASN A 41 3.40 -6.22 -13.18
C ASN A 41 3.01 -6.90 -11.87
N LEU A 42 2.14 -6.25 -11.10
CA LEU A 42 1.63 -6.81 -9.85
C LEU A 42 0.82 -8.08 -10.09
N LEU A 43 -0.06 -8.07 -11.08
CA LEU A 43 -0.90 -9.22 -11.43
C LEU A 43 -0.07 -10.39 -11.94
N SER A 44 0.88 -10.15 -12.84
CA SER A 44 1.76 -11.21 -13.37
C SER A 44 2.49 -11.95 -12.25
N LEU A 45 3.12 -11.21 -11.33
CA LEU A 45 3.78 -11.79 -10.17
C LEU A 45 2.80 -12.50 -9.23
N ALA A 46 1.65 -11.89 -8.97
CA ALA A 46 0.66 -12.45 -8.07
C ALA A 46 0.13 -13.80 -8.58
N MET A 47 -0.22 -13.89 -9.86
CA MET A 47 -0.75 -15.11 -10.46
C MET A 47 0.28 -16.24 -10.49
N GLU A 48 1.56 -15.93 -10.76
CA GLU A 48 2.65 -16.90 -10.74
C GLU A 48 2.81 -17.51 -9.34
N VAL A 49 2.97 -16.67 -8.32
CA VAL A 49 3.25 -17.10 -6.95
C VAL A 49 2.01 -17.67 -6.24
N PHE A 50 0.81 -17.21 -6.60
CA PHE A 50 -0.43 -17.67 -5.97
C PHE A 50 -0.69 -19.16 -6.20
N SER A 51 -0.18 -19.73 -7.30
CA SER A 51 -0.26 -21.17 -7.58
C SER A 51 0.40 -22.03 -6.49
N GLU A 52 1.43 -21.52 -5.84
CA GLU A 52 2.16 -22.20 -4.76
C GLU A 52 1.68 -21.79 -3.37
N LYS A 53 1.45 -20.49 -3.15
CA LYS A 53 1.14 -19.95 -1.81
C LYS A 53 -0.34 -20.03 -1.43
N GLN A 54 -1.25 -20.13 -2.40
CA GLN A 54 -2.72 -20.17 -2.23
C GLN A 54 -3.37 -18.98 -1.51
N TYR A 55 -2.60 -18.02 -0.99
CA TYR A 55 -3.09 -16.82 -0.32
C TYR A 55 -2.34 -15.58 -0.82
N VAL A 56 -3.09 -14.52 -1.07
CA VAL A 56 -2.57 -13.20 -1.45
C VAL A 56 -3.24 -12.11 -0.63
N VAL A 57 -2.45 -11.14 -0.17
CA VAL A 57 -2.93 -9.96 0.54
C VAL A 57 -2.60 -8.74 -0.29
N TRP A 58 -3.63 -8.06 -0.76
CA TRP A 58 -3.53 -6.76 -1.43
C TRP A 58 -3.66 -5.64 -0.40
N THR A 59 -2.66 -4.79 -0.30
CA THR A 59 -2.70 -3.59 0.54
C THR A 59 -2.57 -2.35 -0.32
N GLY A 60 -3.38 -1.33 -0.05
CA GLY A 60 -3.32 -0.03 -0.70
C GLY A 60 -3.83 1.02 0.26
N PHE A 61 -3.26 2.22 0.17
CA PHE A 61 -3.63 3.36 1.02
C PHE A 61 -3.60 4.66 0.22
N GLY A 62 -4.41 5.64 0.64
CA GLY A 62 -4.59 6.90 -0.08
C GLY A 62 -5.01 6.67 -1.54
N GLN A 63 -4.30 7.30 -2.48
CA GLN A 63 -4.61 7.23 -3.92
C GLN A 63 -4.43 5.82 -4.53
N SER A 64 -3.79 4.89 -3.82
CA SER A 64 -3.54 3.53 -4.32
C SER A 64 -4.63 2.51 -3.98
N VAL A 65 -5.62 2.89 -3.15
CA VAL A 65 -6.73 1.99 -2.76
C VAL A 65 -7.48 1.46 -3.99
N GLY A 66 -7.82 2.33 -4.95
CA GLY A 66 -8.49 1.93 -6.18
C GLY A 66 -7.68 0.90 -6.97
N LYS A 67 -6.35 1.06 -7.06
CA LYS A 67 -5.48 0.08 -7.74
C LYS A 67 -5.45 -1.26 -7.02
N ALA A 68 -5.46 -1.27 -5.68
CA ALA A 68 -5.51 -2.52 -4.91
C ALA A 68 -6.81 -3.28 -5.15
N ILE A 69 -7.94 -2.57 -5.19
CA ILE A 69 -9.25 -3.14 -5.55
C ILE A 69 -9.18 -3.69 -6.98
N THR A 70 -8.69 -2.91 -7.94
CA THR A 70 -8.54 -3.38 -9.34
C THR A 70 -7.70 -4.64 -9.45
N CYS A 71 -6.60 -4.77 -8.69
CA CYS A 71 -5.79 -5.99 -8.70
C CYS A 71 -6.59 -7.19 -8.20
N ALA A 72 -7.34 -7.05 -7.10
CA ALA A 72 -8.18 -8.12 -6.57
C ALA A 72 -9.30 -8.53 -7.55
N GLU A 73 -9.98 -7.56 -8.18
CA GLU A 73 -11.05 -7.83 -9.14
C GLU A 73 -10.55 -8.51 -10.42
N ILE A 74 -9.40 -8.07 -10.96
CA ILE A 74 -8.80 -8.74 -12.13
C ILE A 74 -8.39 -10.16 -11.76
N MET A 75 -7.76 -10.35 -10.61
CA MET A 75 -7.35 -11.69 -10.16
C MET A 75 -8.54 -12.65 -10.02
N LYS A 76 -9.67 -12.21 -9.44
CA LYS A 76 -10.89 -13.03 -9.37
C LYS A 76 -11.47 -13.38 -10.75
N ARG A 77 -11.31 -12.50 -11.73
CA ARG A 77 -11.77 -12.74 -13.11
C ARG A 77 -10.85 -13.70 -13.86
N GLU A 78 -9.55 -13.59 -13.67
CA GLU A 78 -8.55 -14.39 -14.38
C GLU A 78 -8.33 -15.78 -13.76
N TYR A 79 -8.47 -15.88 -12.43
CA TYR A 79 -8.37 -17.16 -11.74
C TYR A 79 -9.69 -17.94 -11.88
N LYS A 80 -9.64 -19.04 -12.63
CA LYS A 80 -10.85 -19.79 -13.04
C LYS A 80 -11.55 -20.52 -11.90
N GLN A 81 -10.90 -20.69 -10.75
CA GLN A 81 -11.49 -21.36 -9.59
C GLN A 81 -12.09 -20.32 -8.63
N PRO A 82 -13.10 -20.70 -7.82
CA PRO A 82 -13.66 -19.81 -6.81
C PRO A 82 -12.60 -19.32 -5.83
N LEU A 83 -12.61 -18.00 -5.55
CA LEU A 83 -11.76 -17.37 -4.55
C LEU A 83 -12.59 -16.85 -3.39
N HIS A 84 -12.15 -17.14 -2.17
CA HIS A 84 -12.68 -16.49 -0.98
C HIS A 84 -11.99 -15.15 -0.77
N GLN A 85 -12.78 -14.09 -0.55
CA GLN A 85 -12.26 -12.73 -0.34
C GLN A 85 -12.67 -12.21 1.04
N ILE A 86 -11.70 -11.64 1.75
CA ILE A 86 -11.91 -10.89 2.98
C ILE A 86 -11.37 -9.48 2.76
N THR A 87 -12.19 -8.47 3.01
CA THR A 87 -11.80 -7.06 2.90
C THR A 87 -11.82 -6.42 4.29
N ARG A 88 -10.71 -5.78 4.68
CA ARG A 88 -10.59 -5.01 5.92
C ARG A 88 -10.16 -3.60 5.61
N ILE A 89 -10.80 -2.63 6.27
CA ILE A 89 -10.47 -1.21 6.21
C ILE A 89 -9.87 -0.83 7.56
N CYS A 90 -8.74 -0.16 7.55
CA CYS A 90 -8.05 0.29 8.76
C CYS A 90 -7.48 1.70 8.59
N TYR A 91 -7.24 2.34 9.71
CA TYR A 91 -6.45 3.58 9.75
C TYR A 91 -4.96 3.25 9.71
N ARG A 92 -4.17 4.19 9.21
CA ARG A 92 -2.71 4.12 9.25
C ARG A 92 -2.18 5.48 9.68
N LEU A 93 -1.25 5.47 10.64
CA LEU A 93 -0.65 6.69 11.11
C LEU A 93 0.38 7.21 10.11
N TYR A 94 0.45 8.52 9.97
CA TYR A 94 1.42 9.17 9.10
C TYR A 94 1.96 10.43 9.76
N VAL A 95 3.29 10.59 9.74
CA VAL A 95 3.95 11.78 10.27
C VAL A 95 4.52 12.59 9.12
N LYS A 96 4.03 13.83 8.99
CA LYS A 96 4.53 14.81 8.02
C LYS A 96 5.37 15.84 8.75
N TYR A 97 6.66 15.89 8.45
CA TYR A 97 7.53 16.97 8.91
C TYR A 97 7.43 18.15 7.94
N SER A 98 7.39 19.37 8.46
CA SER A 98 7.48 20.61 7.68
C SER A 98 8.46 21.55 8.38
N THR A 99 9.44 22.06 7.66
CA THR A 99 10.39 23.05 8.18
C THR A 99 9.95 24.45 7.77
N TYR A 100 9.77 25.32 8.76
CA TYR A 100 9.51 26.75 8.54
C TYR A 100 10.84 27.47 8.36
N THR A 101 10.98 28.22 7.27
CA THR A 101 12.09 29.16 7.08
C THR A 101 11.64 30.54 7.55
N ASN A 102 12.15 30.99 8.70
CA ASN A 102 11.98 32.37 9.14
C ASN A 102 12.91 33.27 8.31
N GLU A 103 12.34 34.05 7.41
CA GLU A 103 13.03 35.22 6.81
C GLU A 103 13.06 36.37 7.84
N GLN A 104 13.90 36.23 8.86
CA GLN A 104 14.35 37.35 9.69
C GLN A 104 15.82 37.11 10.05
N ASN A 105 16.72 37.43 9.11
CA ASN A 105 18.06 37.94 9.39
C ASN A 105 18.77 38.30 8.07
N SER A 106 18.50 39.51 7.60
CA SER A 106 19.40 40.26 6.73
C SER A 106 19.53 41.69 7.26
N PHE A 107 20.09 41.78 8.47
CA PHE A 107 20.93 42.91 8.87
C PHE A 107 22.34 42.37 8.88
N PHE A 108 23.11 42.69 7.84
CA PHE A 108 24.53 43.10 7.84
C PHE A 108 24.90 43.43 6.39
#